data_AF-A0A851XN05-F1
#
_entry.id   AF-A0A851XN05-F1
#
_cell.length_a   1.000
_cell.length_b   1.000
_cell.length_c   1.000
_cell.angle_alpha   90.00
_cell.angle_beta   90.00
_cell.angle_gamma   90.00
#
_symmetry.space_group_name_H-M   'P 1'
#
loop_
_entity.id
_entity.type
_entity.pdbx_description
1 polymer ?
#
loop_
_entity_poly.entity_id
_entity_poly.type
_entity_poly.pdbx_seq_one_letter_code
_entity_poly.pdbx_strand_id
1 'polypeptide(L)'
;RLYPTQGCALQADMELDVQRAKELIEQKLAEEEEEEKEKRHKCDGAREPPAVERMNTPELEEEKRHGLRNRGLEAVRGQERVRKSSVDLRREIIDVGSIQRLIE
;
A
#
# COMPACT_ATOMS: atom_id res chain seq x y z
N ARG A 1 10.33 -63.08 9.32
CA ARG A 1 10.70 -62.14 8.22
C ARG A 1 9.44 -61.38 7.86
N LEU A 2 9.33 -60.12 8.29
CA LEU A 2 8.25 -59.23 7.85
C LEU A 2 8.80 -58.37 6.69
N TYR A 3 7.99 -58.20 5.66
CA TYR A 3 8.36 -57.76 4.31
C TYR A 3 8.87 -56.31 4.25
N PRO A 4 9.87 -55.97 3.39
CA PRO A 4 10.32 -54.60 3.18
C PRO A 4 9.48 -53.83 2.13
N THR A 5 8.37 -54.39 1.64
CA THR A 5 7.62 -53.88 0.48
C THR A 5 6.81 -52.61 0.75
N GLN A 6 6.60 -52.22 2.01
CA GLN A 6 5.74 -51.09 2.37
C GLN A 6 6.40 -49.71 2.19
N GLY A 7 7.73 -49.64 2.26
CA GLY A 7 8.48 -48.37 2.09
C GLY A 7 8.58 -47.90 0.64
N CYS A 8 8.65 -48.82 -0.33
CA CYS A 8 8.76 -48.48 -1.75
C CYS A 8 7.45 -47.92 -2.33
N ALA A 9 6.30 -48.40 -1.85
CA ALA A 9 4.99 -47.94 -2.32
C ALA A 9 4.72 -46.48 -1.92
N LEU A 10 4.98 -46.12 -0.66
CA LEU A 10 4.83 -44.74 -0.17
C LEU A 10 5.76 -43.75 -0.86
N GLN A 11 6.94 -44.21 -1.28
CA GLN A 11 7.90 -43.38 -2.02
C GLN A 11 7.42 -43.10 -3.45
N ALA A 12 6.78 -44.07 -4.10
CA ALA A 12 6.17 -43.90 -5.41
C ALA A 12 4.91 -42.99 -5.36
N ASP A 13 4.10 -43.11 -4.30
CA ASP A 13 2.94 -42.23 -4.10
C ASP A 13 3.37 -40.77 -3.90
N MET A 14 4.42 -40.53 -3.13
CA MET A 14 5.01 -39.19 -2.96
C MET A 14 5.60 -38.64 -4.27
N GLU A 15 6.26 -39.48 -5.08
CA GLU A 15 6.76 -39.06 -6.40
C GLU A 15 5.63 -38.66 -7.35
N LEU A 16 4.50 -39.38 -7.33
CA LEU A 16 3.30 -39.03 -8.09
C LEU A 16 2.69 -37.71 -7.62
N ASP A 17 2.62 -37.48 -6.31
CA ASP A 17 2.13 -36.22 -5.76
C ASP A 17 3.03 -35.04 -6.13
N VAL A 18 4.34 -35.23 -6.14
CA VAL A 18 5.31 -34.22 -6.57
C VAL A 18 5.15 -33.91 -8.06
N GLN A 19 4.92 -34.92 -8.91
CA GLN A 19 4.66 -34.71 -10.34
C GLN A 19 3.36 -33.92 -10.55
N ARG A 20 2.28 -34.31 -9.87
CA ARG A 20 1.00 -33.58 -9.92
C ARG A 20 1.15 -32.13 -9.45
N ALA A 21 1.91 -31.89 -8.38
CA ALA A 21 2.14 -30.54 -7.88
C ALA A 21 2.90 -29.68 -8.88
N LYS A 22 3.88 -30.25 -9.60
CA LYS A 22 4.61 -29.54 -10.67
C LYS A 22 3.69 -29.15 -11.83
N GLU A 23 2.86 -30.08 -12.30
CA GLU A 23 1.89 -29.80 -13.38
C GLU A 23 0.93 -28.66 -13.00
N LEU A 24 0.45 -28.64 -11.75
CA LEU A 24 -0.43 -27.57 -11.25
C LEU A 24 0.27 -26.20 -11.18
N ILE A 25 1.57 -26.18 -10.86
CA ILE A 25 2.36 -24.95 -10.83
C ILE A 25 2.59 -24.44 -12.26
N GLU A 26 2.98 -25.33 -13.19
CA GLU A 26 3.19 -24.97 -14.59
C GLU A 26 1.91 -24.42 -15.23
N GLN A 27 0.77 -25.05 -14.96
CA GLN A 27 -0.53 -24.57 -15.44
C GLN A 27 -0.87 -23.17 -14.91
N LYS A 28 -0.72 -22.94 -13.59
CA LYS A 28 -0.98 -21.64 -12.99
C LYS A 28 -0.04 -20.55 -13.51
N LEU A 29 1.23 -20.89 -13.69
CA LEU A 29 2.24 -19.95 -14.19
C LEU A 29 1.91 -19.51 -15.62
N ALA A 30 1.47 -20.44 -16.48
CA ALA A 30 1.05 -20.13 -17.84
C ALA A 30 -0.20 -19.23 -17.89
N GLU A 31 -1.19 -19.49 -17.02
CA GLU A 31 -2.39 -18.65 -16.90
C GLU A 31 -2.06 -17.23 -16.42
N GLU A 32 -1.21 -17.10 -15.41
CA GLU A 32 -0.75 -15.81 -14.89
C GLU A 32 0.06 -15.01 -15.93
N GLU A 33 0.90 -15.69 -16.72
CA GLU A 33 1.68 -15.04 -17.80
C GLU A 33 0.76 -14.47 -18.89
N GLU A 34 -0.28 -15.20 -19.30
CA GLU A 34 -1.25 -14.71 -20.29
C GLU A 34 -2.10 -13.56 -19.75
N GLU A 35 -2.53 -13.62 -18.48
CA GLU A 35 -3.19 -12.49 -17.82
C GLU A 35 -2.27 -11.25 -17.73
N GLU A 36 -0.98 -11.45 -17.44
CA GLU A 36 -0.01 -10.36 -17.35
C GLU A 36 0.23 -9.74 -18.73
N LYS A 37 0.36 -10.56 -19.78
CA LYS A 37 0.44 -10.09 -21.17
C LYS A 37 -0.82 -9.31 -21.56
N GLU A 38 -2.01 -9.80 -21.21
CA GLU A 38 -3.26 -9.11 -21.47
C GLU A 38 -3.35 -7.77 -20.71
N LYS A 39 -2.93 -7.73 -19.44
CA LYS A 39 -2.86 -6.51 -18.63
C LYS A 39 -1.85 -5.52 -19.20
N ARG A 40 -0.67 -5.98 -19.63
CA ARG A 40 0.36 -5.14 -20.28
C ARG A 40 -0.15 -4.58 -21.61
N HIS A 41 -0.81 -5.39 -22.44
CA HIS A 41 -1.45 -4.93 -23.68
C HIS A 41 -2.60 -3.93 -23.42
N LYS A 42 -3.34 -4.06 -22.32
CA LYS A 42 -4.35 -3.09 -21.87
C LYS A 42 -3.75 -1.80 -21.25
N CYS A 43 -2.51 -1.84 -20.78
CA CYS A 43 -1.83 -0.71 -20.14
C CYS A 43 -0.91 0.10 -21.07
N ASP A 44 -0.47 -0.46 -22.20
CA ASP A 44 0.41 0.23 -23.16
C ASP A 44 -0.33 1.11 -24.17
N GLY A 45 -1.66 0.99 -24.27
CA GLY A 45 -2.50 1.92 -25.01
C GLY A 45 -3.12 2.91 -24.06
N ALA A 46 -2.89 4.21 -24.28
CA ALA A 46 -3.53 5.32 -23.56
C ALA A 46 -4.95 4.94 -23.11
N ARG A 47 -5.10 4.62 -21.83
CA ARG A 47 -6.40 4.32 -21.25
C ARG A 47 -7.15 5.63 -21.22
N GLU A 48 -7.84 5.95 -22.32
CA GLU A 48 -9.01 6.80 -22.21
C GLU A 48 -9.85 6.15 -21.09
N PRO A 49 -10.17 6.90 -20.02
CA PRO A 49 -11.03 6.37 -18.99
C PRO A 49 -12.28 5.84 -19.69
N PRO A 50 -12.84 4.70 -19.24
CA PRO A 50 -14.06 4.12 -19.83
C PRO A 50 -15.08 5.25 -20.02
N ALA A 51 -15.84 5.24 -21.12
CA ALA A 51 -16.75 6.33 -21.52
C ALA A 51 -17.79 6.61 -20.43
N VAL A 52 -17.35 7.31 -19.39
CA VAL A 52 -18.14 7.90 -18.34
C VAL A 52 -18.58 9.23 -18.91
N GLU A 53 -19.88 9.46 -18.87
CA GLU A 53 -20.48 10.75 -19.20
C GLU A 53 -19.71 11.82 -18.43
N ARG A 54 -19.00 12.69 -19.17
CA ARG A 54 -18.16 13.74 -18.59
C ARG A 54 -19.09 14.76 -17.95
N MET A 55 -19.43 14.53 -16.68
CA MET A 55 -20.19 15.48 -15.89
C MET A 55 -19.37 16.76 -15.76
N ASN A 56 -19.91 17.87 -16.27
CA ASN A 56 -19.29 19.18 -16.12
C ASN A 56 -19.30 19.56 -14.63
N THR A 57 -18.13 19.57 -14.00
CA THR A 57 -17.91 20.03 -12.62
C THR A 57 -16.96 21.23 -12.62
N PRO A 58 -17.38 22.38 -13.19
CA PRO A 58 -16.49 23.53 -13.41
C PRO A 58 -15.89 24.10 -12.12
N GLU A 59 -16.61 23.98 -10.99
CA GLU A 59 -16.15 24.47 -9.68
C GLU A 59 -14.92 23.69 -9.16
N LEU A 60 -14.79 22.40 -9.50
CA LEU A 60 -13.68 21.54 -9.04
C LEU A 60 -12.41 21.72 -9.89
N GLU A 61 -12.54 22.15 -11.14
CA GLU A 61 -11.42 22.48 -12.04
C GLU A 61 -10.67 23.74 -11.56
N GLU A 62 -11.40 24.74 -11.05
CA GLU A 62 -10.81 25.97 -10.51
C GLU A 62 -10.02 25.71 -9.22
N GLU A 63 -10.51 24.80 -8.37
CA GLU A 63 -9.82 24.39 -7.14
C GLU A 63 -8.49 23.68 -7.44
N LYS A 64 -8.44 22.83 -8.47
CA LYS A 64 -7.18 22.20 -8.94
C LYS A 64 -6.13 23.21 -9.39
N ARG A 65 -6.54 24.29 -10.07
CA ARG A 65 -5.62 25.37 -10.50
C ARG A 65 -5.05 26.15 -9.34
N HIS A 66 -5.72 26.13 -8.18
CA HIS A 66 -5.25 26.81 -6.99
C HIS A 66 -4.21 26.02 -6.19
N GLY A 67 -3.95 24.75 -6.52
CA GLY A 67 -3.02 23.88 -5.77
C GLY A 67 -3.38 23.77 -4.29
N LEU A 68 -2.63 22.97 -3.52
CA LEU A 68 -2.64 23.11 -2.06
C LEU A 68 -2.02 24.47 -1.72
N ARG A 69 -2.78 25.56 -1.86
CA ARG A 69 -2.42 26.85 -1.29
C ARG A 69 -2.39 26.63 0.19
N ASN A 70 -1.18 26.43 0.69
CA ASN A 70 -0.84 26.38 2.10
C ASN A 70 -1.13 27.75 2.73
N ARG A 71 -2.39 28.19 2.76
CA ARG A 71 -2.84 29.41 3.43
C ARG A 71 -2.41 29.41 4.90
N GLY A 72 -2.21 28.23 5.48
CA GLY A 72 -1.71 28.03 6.84
C GLY A 72 -0.18 27.94 6.98
N LEU A 73 0.63 27.81 5.92
CA LEU A 73 2.10 27.71 6.04
C LEU A 73 2.84 28.98 5.62
N GLU A 74 2.24 29.84 4.79
CA GLU A 74 2.84 31.15 4.45
C GLU A 74 3.05 32.03 5.70
N ALA A 75 2.18 31.88 6.70
CA ALA A 75 2.31 32.53 8.01
C ALA A 75 3.27 31.82 8.97
N VAL A 76 3.66 30.56 8.69
CA VAL A 76 4.71 29.83 9.43
C VAL A 76 6.06 30.19 8.82
N ARG A 77 6.30 31.49 8.60
CA ARG A 77 7.62 32.02 8.33
C ARG A 77 8.43 31.78 9.60
N GLY A 78 9.17 30.68 9.61
CA GLY A 78 9.87 30.08 10.74
C GLY A 78 9.95 30.98 11.95
N GLN A 79 8.99 30.83 12.88
CA GLN A 79 9.22 31.26 14.25
C GLN A 79 10.61 30.72 14.61
N GLU A 80 11.51 31.63 14.95
CA GLU A 80 12.86 31.31 15.35
C GLU A 80 12.77 30.12 16.31
N ARG A 81 13.22 28.95 15.87
CA ARG A 81 13.29 27.77 16.74
C ARG A 81 14.44 28.02 17.68
N VAL A 82 14.24 28.97 18.62
CA VAL A 82 15.06 29.13 19.80
C VAL A 82 15.15 27.74 20.37
N ARG A 83 16.36 27.19 20.42
CA ARG A 83 16.59 25.86 20.99
C ARG A 83 16.23 25.96 22.46
N LYS A 84 14.98 25.65 22.81
CA LYS A 84 14.51 25.62 24.20
C LYS A 84 15.37 24.63 24.98
N SER A 85 15.79 25.00 26.18
CA SER A 85 16.48 24.06 27.06
C SER A 85 15.53 22.92 27.43
N SER A 86 16.07 21.75 27.78
CA SER A 86 15.27 20.65 28.34
C SER A 86 14.46 21.10 29.55
N VAL A 87 14.95 22.07 30.32
CA VAL A 87 14.23 22.65 31.47
C VAL A 87 13.02 23.47 31.00
N ASP A 88 13.19 24.33 30.00
CA ASP A 88 12.11 25.17 29.46
C ASP A 88 11.01 24.31 28.83
N LEU A 89 11.40 23.25 28.12
CA LEU A 89 10.45 22.30 27.54
C LEU A 89 9.65 21.55 28.62
N ARG A 90 10.31 21.11 29.70
CA ARG A 90 9.61 20.44 30.82
C ARG A 90 8.61 21.37 31.49
N ARG A 91 8.97 22.64 31.68
CA ARG A 91 8.05 23.65 32.23
C ARG A 91 6.84 23.86 31.32
N GLU A 92 7.05 24.04 30.02
CA GLU A 92 5.95 24.21 29.06
C GLU A 92 5.01 23.01 29.02
N ILE A 93 5.54 21.78 29.03
CA ILE A 93 4.71 20.56 29.07
C ILE A 93 3.86 20.52 30.34
N ILE A 94 4.39 20.99 31.47
CA ILE A 94 3.63 21.06 32.73
C ILE A 94 2.65 22.22 32.72
N ASP A 95 3.04 23.42 32.30
CA ASP A 95 2.21 24.62 32.41
C ASP A 95 1.11 24.69 31.34
N VAL A 96 1.40 24.21 30.12
CA VAL A 96 0.47 24.19 28.98
C VAL A 96 -0.19 22.82 28.81
N GLY A 97 0.52 21.74 29.11
CA GLY A 97 0.02 20.37 29.00
C GLY A 97 -0.49 19.76 30.31
N SER A 98 -0.59 20.52 31.41
CA SER A 98 -1.17 20.01 32.67
C SER A 98 -2.65 19.72 32.53
N ILE A 99 -3.10 18.73 33.30
CA ILE A 99 -4.51 18.40 33.43
C ILE A 99 -5.32 19.53 34.07
N GLN A 100 -4.70 20.42 34.86
CA GLN A 100 -5.33 21.61 35.41
C GLN A 100 -6.07 22.45 34.35
N ARG A 101 -5.49 22.65 33.17
CA ARG A 101 -6.15 23.38 32.06
C ARG A 101 -7.33 22.64 31.42
N LEU A 102 -7.42 21.33 31.61
CA LEU A 102 -8.48 20.51 31.04
C LEU A 102 -9.71 20.45 31.96
N ILE A 103 -9.52 20.75 33.25
CA ILE A 103 -10.56 20.62 34.29
C ILE A 103 -11.05 21.97 34.83
N GLU A 104 -10.49 23.08 34.35
CA GLU A 104 -10.96 24.46 34.58
C GLU A 104 -12.00 24.85 33.51
#